data_AF-A0A831WLV6-F1
#
_entry.id   AF-A0A831WLV6-F1
#
_cell.length_a   1.000
_cell.length_b   1.000
_cell.length_c   1.000
_cell.angle_alpha   90.00
_cell.angle_beta   90.00
_cell.angle_gamma   90.00
#
_symmetry.space_group_name_H-M   'P 1'
#
loop_
_entity.id
_entity.type
_entity.pdbx_description
1 polymer ?
#
loop_
_entity_poly.entity_id
_entity_poly.type
_entity_poly.pdbx_seq_one_letter_code
_entity_poly.pdbx_strand_id
1 'polypeptide(L)'
;EIELEKTNFSRYFSEIFSSVTDFGMVKKNAEVYRKVCSILGIEGNEMVHVGDDRLFDYEIPKSVGINALHLNRNADSEENHIIKSLNSLPDIISRF
;
A
#
# COMPACT_ATOMS: atom_id res chain seq x y z
N GLU A 1 2.20 12.16 9.14
CA GLU A 1 1.78 13.54 8.88
C GLU A 1 2.97 14.49 8.71
N ILE A 2 3.85 14.62 9.70
CA ILE A 2 5.01 15.53 9.68
C ILE A 2 5.87 15.42 8.40
N GLU A 3 6.18 14.20 7.92
CA GLU A 3 7.02 14.03 6.73
C GLU A 3 6.29 14.42 5.42
N LEU A 4 4.97 14.20 5.34
CA LEU A 4 4.16 14.61 4.18
C LEU A 4 4.02 16.14 4.10
N GLU A 5 3.90 16.80 5.25
CA GLU A 5 3.85 18.26 5.34
C GLU A 5 5.18 18.88 4.93
N LYS A 6 6.30 18.39 5.47
CA LYS A 6 7.64 18.89 5.14
C LYS A 6 8.00 18.73 3.67
N THR A 7 7.53 17.65 3.03
CA THR A 7 7.77 17.37 1.60
C THR A 7 6.73 18.02 0.69
N ASN A 8 5.66 18.60 1.25
CA ASN A 8 4.51 19.12 0.51
C ASN A 8 3.89 18.06 -0.43
N PHE A 9 3.95 16.79 -0.02
CA PHE A 9 3.39 15.66 -0.77
C PHE A 9 1.92 15.41 -0.47
N SER A 10 1.39 15.96 0.62
CA SER A 10 -0.03 15.84 0.99
C SER A 10 -0.97 16.16 -0.17
N ARG A 11 -0.63 17.13 -1.03
CA ARG A 11 -1.42 17.52 -2.21
C ARG A 11 -1.64 16.41 -3.26
N TYR A 12 -0.86 15.34 -3.23
CA TYR A 12 -0.97 14.23 -4.18
C TYR A 12 -1.86 13.09 -3.66
N PHE A 13 -2.30 13.15 -2.39
CA PHE A 13 -3.12 12.13 -1.77
C PHE A 13 -4.54 12.66 -1.58
N SER A 14 -5.54 11.93 -2.07
CA SER A 14 -6.95 12.26 -1.84
C SER A 14 -7.38 11.99 -0.41
N GLU A 15 -6.83 10.94 0.21
CA GLU A 15 -7.12 10.50 1.58
C GLU A 15 -5.83 10.02 2.24
N ILE A 16 -5.69 10.22 3.56
CA ILE A 16 -4.54 9.78 4.36
C ILE A 16 -5.07 9.00 5.56
N PHE A 17 -4.60 7.77 5.73
CA PHE A 17 -4.97 6.91 6.85
C PHE A 17 -3.74 6.54 7.70
N SER A 18 -3.92 6.58 9.02
CA SER A 18 -2.96 6.21 10.04
C SER A 18 -3.56 5.09 10.89
N SER A 19 -2.89 3.94 10.91
CA SER A 19 -3.36 2.78 11.67
C SER A 19 -3.54 3.10 13.16
N VAL A 20 -2.69 3.96 13.71
CA VAL A 20 -2.68 4.28 15.15
C VAL A 20 -3.75 5.31 15.50
N THR A 21 -3.82 6.42 14.77
CA THR A 21 -4.73 7.52 15.14
C THR A 21 -6.14 7.29 14.63
N ASP A 22 -6.31 6.76 13.42
CA ASP A 22 -7.64 6.63 12.81
C ASP A 22 -8.31 5.31 13.20
N PHE A 23 -7.51 4.26 13.43
CA PHE A 23 -8.04 2.93 13.72
C PHE A 23 -7.70 2.41 15.14
N GLY A 24 -6.85 3.11 15.91
CA GLY A 24 -6.43 2.65 17.24
C GLY A 24 -5.58 1.37 17.20
N MET A 25 -5.02 1.03 16.04
CA MET A 25 -4.35 -0.23 15.77
C MET A 25 -2.83 -0.05 15.75
N VAL A 26 -2.17 -0.59 16.78
CA VAL A 26 -0.71 -0.55 16.92
C VAL A 26 -0.01 -1.50 15.94
N LYS A 27 -0.72 -2.54 15.45
CA LYS A 27 -0.22 -3.47 14.43
C LYS A 27 -0.96 -3.23 13.12
N LYS A 28 -0.21 -3.08 12.02
CA LYS A 28 -0.72 -3.21 10.65
C LYS A 28 -1.21 -4.66 10.50
N ASN A 29 -2.48 -4.90 10.71
CA ASN A 29 -3.08 -6.22 10.49
C ASN A 29 -4.11 -6.12 9.35
N ALA A 30 -4.64 -7.27 8.97
CA ALA A 30 -5.64 -7.39 7.90
C ALA A 30 -6.87 -6.47 8.07
N GLU A 31 -7.19 -6.06 9.31
CA GLU A 31 -8.35 -5.19 9.59
C GLU A 31 -8.13 -3.75 9.15
N VAL A 32 -6.91 -3.22 9.25
CA VAL A 32 -6.56 -1.88 8.76
C VAL A 32 -6.94 -1.76 7.28
N TYR A 33 -6.51 -2.73 6.48
CA TYR A 33 -6.79 -2.78 5.04
C TYR A 33 -8.29 -2.92 4.73
N ARG A 34 -9.01 -3.75 5.49
CA ARG A 34 -10.48 -3.87 5.36
C ARG A 34 -11.20 -2.56 5.69
N LYS A 35 -10.76 -1.84 6.73
CA LYS A 35 -11.32 -0.52 7.09
C LYS A 35 -11.10 0.49 5.99
N VAL A 36 -9.89 0.55 5.41
CA VAL A 36 -9.61 1.43 4.28
C VAL A 36 -10.53 1.12 3.09
N CYS A 37 -10.65 -0.15 2.69
CA CYS A 37 -11.57 -0.55 1.61
C CYS A 37 -13.02 -0.15 1.92
N SER A 38 -13.47 -0.38 3.16
CA SER A 38 -14.82 0.01 3.61
C SER A 38 -15.06 1.51 3.59
N ILE A 39 -14.07 2.33 3.96
CA ILE A 39 -14.19 3.80 3.94
C ILE A 39 -14.22 4.31 2.51
N LEU A 40 -13.40 3.72 1.63
CA LEU A 40 -13.36 4.08 0.21
C LEU A 40 -14.55 3.51 -0.59
N GLY A 41 -15.30 2.57 -0.02
CA GLY A 41 -16.43 1.92 -0.70
C GLY A 41 -16.00 1.02 -1.86
N ILE A 42 -14.81 0.40 -1.76
CA ILE A 42 -14.23 -0.47 -2.80
C ILE A 42 -14.03 -1.91 -2.30
N GLU A 43 -13.96 -2.85 -3.22
CA GLU A 43 -13.50 -4.21 -2.98
C GLU A 43 -11.97 -4.28 -2.93
N GLY A 44 -11.43 -5.33 -2.31
CA GLY A 44 -9.98 -5.49 -2.17
C GLY A 44 -9.25 -5.53 -3.52
N ASN A 45 -9.82 -6.22 -4.52
CA ASN A 45 -9.25 -6.33 -5.87
C ASN A 45 -9.23 -4.99 -6.65
N GLU A 46 -9.93 -3.96 -6.18
CA GLU A 46 -9.90 -2.61 -6.74
C GLU A 46 -8.77 -1.75 -6.15
N MET A 47 -8.05 -2.26 -5.15
CA MET A 47 -6.90 -1.60 -4.52
C MET A 47 -5.58 -2.26 -4.95
N VAL A 48 -4.57 -1.42 -5.22
CA VAL A 48 -3.15 -1.82 -5.26
C VAL A 48 -2.42 -1.17 -4.09
N HIS A 49 -1.89 -1.98 -3.17
CA HIS A 49 -1.04 -1.53 -2.07
C HIS A 49 0.45 -1.68 -2.42
N VAL A 50 1.27 -0.70 -2.05
CA VAL A 50 2.71 -0.67 -2.35
C VAL A 50 3.49 -0.23 -1.12
N GLY A 51 4.48 -1.00 -0.71
CA GLY A 51 5.37 -0.65 0.41
C GLY A 51 6.58 -1.58 0.52
N ASP A 52 7.50 -1.25 1.43
CA ASP A 52 8.80 -1.89 1.56
C ASP A 52 8.84 -3.07 2.53
N ASP A 53 7.86 -3.19 3.44
CA ASP A 53 7.78 -4.32 4.35
C ASP A 53 7.07 -5.52 3.70
N ARG A 54 7.75 -6.67 3.62
CA ARG A 54 7.21 -7.87 2.97
C ARG A 54 5.96 -8.41 3.65
N LEU A 55 5.91 -8.39 4.99
CA LEU A 55 4.77 -8.92 5.72
C LEU A 55 3.61 -7.94 5.67
N PHE A 56 3.88 -6.69 6.03
CA PHE A 56 2.85 -5.69 6.23
C PHE A 56 2.35 -5.08 4.93
N ASP A 57 3.22 -4.85 3.95
CA ASP A 57 2.87 -4.17 2.70
C ASP A 57 2.71 -5.13 1.50
N TYR A 58 2.91 -6.43 1.69
CA TYR A 58 2.61 -7.43 0.66
C TYR A 58 1.75 -8.58 1.18
N GLU A 59 2.23 -9.39 2.11
CA GLU A 59 1.52 -10.62 2.53
C GLU A 59 0.14 -10.34 3.16
N ILE A 60 0.06 -9.38 4.08
CA ILE A 60 -1.20 -9.03 4.76
C ILE A 60 -2.24 -8.44 3.81
N PRO A 61 -1.96 -7.45 2.96
CA PRO A 61 -2.90 -6.99 1.94
C PRO A 61 -3.36 -8.12 1.01
N LYS A 62 -2.44 -8.96 0.51
CA LYS A 62 -2.79 -10.13 -0.32
C LYS A 62 -3.77 -11.06 0.39
N SER A 63 -3.60 -11.28 1.70
CA SER A 63 -4.47 -12.16 2.50
C SER A 63 -5.93 -11.69 2.60
N VAL A 64 -6.22 -10.44 2.27
CA VAL A 64 -7.58 -9.86 2.28
C VAL A 64 -8.10 -9.52 0.88
N GLY A 65 -7.47 -10.06 -0.17
CA GLY A 65 -7.91 -9.87 -1.55
C GLY A 65 -7.38 -8.60 -2.23
N ILE A 66 -6.49 -7.85 -1.58
CA ILE A 66 -5.88 -6.65 -2.16
C ILE A 66 -4.74 -7.02 -3.10
N ASN A 67 -4.61 -6.32 -4.23
CA ASN A 67 -3.41 -6.43 -5.05
C ASN A 67 -2.25 -5.74 -4.32
N ALA A 68 -1.08 -6.37 -4.27
CA ALA A 68 0.04 -5.79 -3.53
C ALA A 68 1.36 -5.98 -4.26
N LEU A 69 2.21 -4.96 -4.19
CA LEU A 69 3.55 -4.95 -4.75
C LEU A 69 4.56 -4.66 -3.64
N HIS A 70 5.58 -5.52 -3.53
CA HIS A 70 6.67 -5.33 -2.59
C HIS A 70 7.75 -4.43 -3.21
N LEU A 71 7.93 -3.23 -2.66
CA LEU A 71 9.00 -2.32 -3.07
C LEU A 71 10.32 -2.74 -2.41
N ASN A 72 11.14 -3.48 -3.14
CA ASN A 72 12.48 -3.85 -2.70
C ASN A 72 13.52 -3.36 -3.72
N ARG A 73 14.15 -2.22 -3.38
CA ARG A 73 15.14 -1.54 -4.24
C ARG A 73 16.43 -2.34 -4.45
N ASN A 74 16.71 -3.29 -3.55
CA ASN A 74 17.94 -4.10 -3.54
C ASN A 74 17.67 -5.57 -3.85
N ALA A 75 16.47 -5.92 -4.31
CA ALA A 75 16.15 -7.31 -4.64
C ALA A 75 17.00 -7.80 -5.83
N ASP A 76 17.58 -8.99 -5.69
CA ASP A 76 18.14 -9.75 -6.81
C ASP A 76 17.06 -10.59 -7.54
N SER A 77 15.87 -10.69 -6.96
CA SER A 77 14.73 -11.43 -7.51
C SER A 77 14.08 -10.68 -8.70
N GLU A 78 13.57 -11.46 -9.65
CA GLU A 78 12.73 -11.01 -10.79
C GLU A 78 11.25 -11.42 -10.61
N GLU A 79 10.82 -11.72 -9.38
CA GLU A 79 9.42 -12.04 -9.11
C GLU A 79 8.50 -10.87 -9.48
N ASN A 80 7.44 -11.15 -10.24
CA ASN A 80 6.53 -10.14 -10.80
C ASN A 80 5.86 -9.22 -9.76
N HIS A 81 5.82 -9.62 -8.48
CA HIS A 81 5.24 -8.82 -7.40
C HIS A 81 6.26 -7.91 -6.70
N ILE A 82 7.55 -8.03 -7.04
CA ILE A 82 8.63 -7.21 -6.48
C ILE A 82 8.96 -6.10 -7.47
N ILE A 83 8.91 -4.86 -7.00
CA ILE A 83 9.33 -3.69 -7.79
C ILE A 83 10.56 -3.06 -7.15
N LYS A 84 11.51 -2.60 -7.98
CA LYS A 84 12.75 -1.96 -7.50
C LYS A 84 12.64 -0.43 -7.46
N SER A 85 11.60 0.13 -8.08
CA SER A 85 11.35 1.58 -8.14
C SER A 85 9.86 1.88 -8.29
N LEU A 86 9.39 3.01 -7.75
CA LEU A 86 8.02 3.48 -7.96
C LEU A 86 7.78 3.94 -9.41
N ASN A 87 8.84 4.21 -10.18
CA ASN A 87 8.73 4.64 -11.58
C ASN A 87 8.11 3.58 -12.49
N SER A 88 8.12 2.30 -12.10
CA SER A 88 7.48 1.21 -12.86
C SER A 88 5.99 1.08 -12.60
N LEU A 89 5.42 1.80 -11.62
CA LEU A 89 4.01 1.66 -11.24
C LEU A 89 3.04 1.96 -12.39
N PRO A 90 3.20 3.01 -13.22
CA PRO A 90 2.28 3.26 -14.33
C PRO A 90 2.17 2.07 -15.31
N ASP A 91 3.30 1.45 -15.63
CA ASP A 91 3.35 0.30 -16.54
C ASP A 91 2.76 -0.99 -15.94
N ILE A 92 2.78 -1.12 -14.61
CA ILE A 92 2.23 -2.26 -13.89
C ILE A 92 0.72 -2.09 -13.71
N ILE A 93 0.28 -0.90 -13.28
CA ILE A 93 -1.14 -0.61 -13.01
C ILE A 93 -1.97 -0.67 -14.30
N SER A 94 -1.40 -0.28 -15.45
CA SER A 94 -2.07 -0.40 -16.76
C SER A 94 -2.37 -1.83 -17.22
N ARG A 95 -1.91 -2.84 -16.48
CA ARG A 95 -2.14 -4.27 -16.79
C ARG A 95 -3.25 -4.89 -15.93
N PHE A 96 -3.77 -4.16 -14.95
CA PHE A 96 -4.98 -4.52 -14.20
C PHE A 96 -6.22 -4.07 -14.97
#